data_AF-A0A7S2FZL8-F1
#
_entry.id   AF-A0A7S2FZL8-F1
#
_cell.length_a   1.000
_cell.length_b   1.000
_cell.length_c   1.000
_cell.angle_alpha   90.00
_cell.angle_beta   90.00
_cell.angle_gamma   90.00
#
_symmetry.space_group_name_H-M   'P 1'
#
loop_
_entity.id
_entity.type
_entity.pdbx_description
1 polymer ?
#
loop_
_entity_poly.entity_id
_entity_poly.type
_entity_poly.pdbx_seq_one_letter_code
_entity_poly.pdbx_strand_id
1 'polypeptide(L)'
;MLRAAQVMLLGPLLLEAAWGFAPPQRESTPGSSPEVVSGEGPQRRERQRVVAPAPPAVASTGSAWSLVSLGVMLGLLVAVLGGHQGRANAEDLNNGENVFLNNCAACHAGGNNAVQPEKKLKKE
;
A
#
# COMPACT_ATOMS: atom_id res chain seq x y z
N MET A 1 -15.05 -37.89 -3.47
CA MET A 1 -15.44 -36.75 -4.33
C MET A 1 -15.34 -35.39 -3.61
N LEU A 2 -15.50 -35.33 -2.28
CA LEU A 2 -15.45 -34.07 -1.52
C LEU A 2 -14.06 -33.39 -1.41
N ARG A 3 -12.96 -34.13 -1.62
CA ARG A 3 -11.59 -33.55 -1.55
C ARG A 3 -11.10 -32.90 -2.85
N ALA A 4 -11.70 -33.22 -3.99
CA ALA A 4 -11.33 -32.62 -5.28
C ALA A 4 -11.95 -31.22 -5.46
N ALA A 5 -13.13 -30.99 -4.89
CA ALA A 5 -13.82 -29.69 -4.96
C ALA A 5 -13.10 -28.59 -4.16
N GLN A 6 -12.36 -28.95 -3.11
CA GLN A 6 -11.69 -27.97 -2.25
C GLN A 6 -10.41 -27.38 -2.88
N VAL A 7 -9.79 -28.09 -3.83
CA VAL A 7 -8.62 -27.60 -4.58
C VAL A 7 -9.05 -26.65 -5.72
N MET A 8 -10.26 -26.80 -6.26
CA MET A 8 -10.80 -25.98 -7.36
C MET A 8 -11.31 -24.59 -6.94
N LEU A 9 -11.51 -24.32 -5.64
CA LEU A 9 -12.00 -23.02 -5.14
C LEU A 9 -10.92 -22.10 -4.56
N LEU A 10 -9.69 -22.61 -4.35
CA LEU A 10 -8.59 -21.83 -3.77
C LEU A 10 -7.52 -21.40 -4.79
N GLY A 11 -7.55 -21.96 -6.00
CA GLY A 11 -6.61 -21.63 -7.08
C GLY A 11 -6.67 -20.19 -7.59
N PRO A 12 -7.86 -19.63 -7.92
CA PRO A 12 -7.93 -18.32 -8.58
C PRO A 12 -7.70 -17.13 -7.63
N LEU A 13 -7.74 -17.32 -6.31
CA LEU A 13 -7.53 -16.22 -5.34
C LEU A 13 -6.05 -15.87 -5.12
N LEU A 14 -5.13 -16.79 -5.46
CA LEU A 14 -3.69 -16.59 -5.28
C LEU A 14 -2.99 -16.01 -6.52
N LEU A 15 -3.63 -16.04 -7.70
CA LEU A 15 -3.02 -15.55 -8.95
C LEU A 15 -3.23 -14.04 -9.18
N GLU A 16 -4.31 -13.45 -8.64
CA GLU A 16 -4.68 -12.04 -8.81
C GLU A 16 -3.96 -11.07 -7.84
N ALA A 17 -3.02 -11.55 -7.02
CA ALA A 17 -2.24 -10.69 -6.12
C ALA A 17 -0.93 -10.18 -6.75
N ALA A 18 -0.54 -10.71 -7.92
CA ALA A 18 0.79 -10.48 -8.48
C ALA A 18 0.92 -9.22 -9.35
N TRP A 19 -0.17 -8.60 -9.81
CA TRP A 19 -0.10 -7.51 -10.81
C TRP A 19 -0.42 -6.10 -10.27
N GLY A 20 -0.70 -5.95 -8.97
CA GLY A 20 -1.20 -4.70 -8.41
C GLY A 20 -0.17 -3.76 -7.76
N PHE A 21 1.08 -4.16 -7.58
CA PHE A 21 2.02 -3.37 -6.76
C PHE A 21 3.25 -2.91 -7.56
N ALA A 22 3.12 -1.77 -8.23
CA ALA A 22 4.25 -0.97 -8.67
C ALA A 22 4.60 0.05 -7.55
N PRO A 23 5.66 -0.17 -6.75
CA PRO A 23 6.03 0.78 -5.72
C PRO A 23 6.56 2.09 -6.33
N PRO A 24 6.27 3.26 -5.73
CA PRO A 24 6.85 4.53 -6.17
C PRO A 24 8.38 4.50 -5.98
N GLN A 25 9.11 4.94 -7.00
CA GLN A 25 10.57 5.09 -6.96
C GLN A 25 10.92 6.19 -5.94
N ARG A 26 11.73 5.85 -4.93
CA ARG A 26 12.16 6.79 -3.89
C ARG A 26 13.43 7.49 -4.37
N GLU A 27 13.33 8.78 -4.67
CA GLU A 27 14.50 9.63 -4.91
C GLU A 27 15.33 9.75 -3.62
N SER A 28 16.63 9.45 -3.74
CA SER A 28 17.62 9.51 -2.67
C SER A 28 18.16 10.93 -2.55
N THR A 29 17.86 11.63 -1.45
CA THR A 29 18.60 12.83 -1.05
C THR A 29 19.67 12.45 -0.01
N PRO A 30 20.93 12.91 -0.15
CA PRO A 30 21.98 12.67 0.83
C PRO A 30 21.99 13.81 1.86
N GLY A 31 21.89 13.47 3.15
CA GLY A 31 21.82 14.46 4.23
C GLY A 31 22.55 14.01 5.49
N SER A 32 23.85 14.35 5.54
CA SER A 32 24.70 14.69 6.70
C SER A 32 24.51 13.96 8.04
N SER A 33 25.59 13.25 8.42
CA SER A 33 25.96 12.83 9.77
C SER A 33 25.98 13.96 10.80
N PRO A 34 25.93 13.61 12.09
CA PRO A 34 26.84 14.22 13.06
C PRO A 34 27.81 13.21 13.70
N GLU A 35 29.05 13.67 13.68
CA GLU A 35 30.23 13.39 14.49
C GLU A 35 29.94 12.93 15.94
N VAL A 36 30.60 11.85 16.37
CA VAL A 36 30.73 11.49 17.78
C VAL A 36 32.21 11.47 18.15
N VAL A 37 32.54 12.37 19.06
CA VAL A 37 33.86 12.62 19.66
C VAL A 37 34.32 11.43 20.51
N SER A 38 35.65 11.30 20.52
CA SER A 38 36.47 10.27 21.14
C SER A 38 36.57 10.39 22.67
N GLY A 39 36.72 9.24 23.35
CA GLY A 39 37.55 9.09 24.56
C GLY A 39 36.82 8.89 25.90
N GLU A 40 37.00 7.73 26.53
CA GLU A 40 37.65 7.57 27.86
C GLU A 40 37.64 6.09 28.32
N GLY A 41 38.75 5.67 28.95
CA GLY A 41 39.23 4.29 29.07
C GLY A 41 38.59 3.37 30.13
N PRO A 42 39.19 2.18 30.37
CA PRO A 42 38.56 1.09 31.09
C PRO A 42 38.82 1.18 32.60
N GLN A 43 37.76 1.40 33.39
CA GLN A 43 37.83 1.18 34.84
C GLN A 43 37.08 -0.11 35.20
N ARG A 44 37.89 -1.16 35.29
CA ARG A 44 37.60 -2.45 35.91
C ARG A 44 37.25 -2.23 37.38
N ARG A 45 35.96 -2.13 37.71
CA ARG A 45 35.48 -2.21 39.09
C ARG A 45 34.56 -3.42 39.27
N GLU A 46 35.20 -4.47 39.76
CA GLU A 46 34.64 -5.72 40.24
C GLU A 46 33.54 -5.49 41.29
N ARG A 47 32.49 -6.30 41.22
CA ARG A 47 31.53 -6.67 42.27
C ARG A 47 30.72 -5.54 42.94
N GLN A 48 29.46 -5.45 42.50
CA GLN A 48 28.36 -5.61 43.45
C GLN A 48 27.20 -6.36 42.78
N ARG A 49 27.11 -7.67 43.03
CA ARG A 49 25.89 -8.43 42.76
C ARG A 49 24.85 -7.96 43.77
N VAL A 50 24.11 -6.92 43.41
CA VAL A 50 22.83 -6.64 44.04
C VAL A 50 21.93 -7.80 43.67
N VAL A 51 21.62 -8.66 44.64
CA VAL A 51 20.51 -9.60 44.51
C VAL A 51 19.25 -8.75 44.56
N ALA A 52 18.77 -8.36 43.39
CA ALA A 52 17.45 -7.76 43.25
C ALA A 52 16.41 -8.79 43.72
N PRO A 53 15.35 -8.37 44.44
CA PRO A 53 14.21 -9.25 44.66
C PRO A 53 13.69 -9.70 43.28
N ALA A 54 13.30 -10.98 43.19
CA ALA A 54 12.78 -11.56 41.95
C ALA A 54 11.75 -10.60 41.34
N PRO A 55 11.90 -10.20 40.06
CA PRO A 55 10.89 -9.36 39.43
C PRO A 55 9.55 -10.09 39.52
N PRO A 56 8.42 -9.38 39.77
CA PRO A 56 7.12 -10.01 39.62
C PRO A 56 7.07 -10.61 38.22
N ALA A 57 6.63 -11.87 38.11
CA ALA A 57 6.51 -12.55 36.84
C ALA A 57 5.70 -11.66 35.89
N VAL A 58 6.41 -10.95 35.01
CA VAL A 58 5.80 -10.20 33.93
C VAL A 58 5.22 -11.27 33.02
N ALA A 59 3.91 -11.47 33.14
CA ALA A 59 3.19 -12.37 32.26
C ALA A 59 3.59 -12.02 30.83
N SER A 60 4.06 -13.00 30.07
CA SER A 60 4.46 -12.82 28.68
C SER A 60 3.25 -12.31 27.89
N THR A 61 3.19 -11.00 27.69
CA THR A 61 2.11 -10.37 26.95
C THR A 61 2.33 -10.60 25.46
N GLY A 62 1.60 -11.58 24.92
CA GLY A 62 1.34 -11.72 23.49
C GLY A 62 2.39 -12.47 22.69
N SER A 63 1.99 -13.64 22.18
CA SER A 63 2.69 -14.34 21.10
C SER A 63 2.86 -13.41 19.89
N ALA A 64 4.07 -13.28 19.38
CA ALA A 64 4.42 -12.42 18.23
C ALA A 64 3.60 -12.72 16.96
N TRP A 65 3.03 -13.93 16.86
CA TRP A 65 2.12 -14.34 15.79
C TRP A 65 0.79 -13.58 15.79
N SER A 66 0.41 -13.00 16.93
CA SER A 66 -0.85 -12.24 17.08
C SER A 66 -0.79 -10.94 16.30
N LEU A 67 0.37 -10.27 16.26
CA LEU A 67 0.55 -9.00 15.55
C LEU A 67 0.53 -9.20 14.04
N VAL A 68 1.19 -10.24 13.53
CA VAL A 68 1.16 -10.59 12.11
C VAL A 68 -0.26 -10.95 11.67
N SER A 69 -0.96 -11.78 12.44
CA SER A 69 -2.34 -12.17 12.13
C SER A 69 -3.29 -10.98 12.10
N LEU A 70 -3.15 -10.06 13.06
CA LEU A 70 -3.93 -8.82 13.10
C LEU A 70 -3.64 -7.93 11.88
N GLY A 71 -2.37 -7.82 11.48
CA GLY A 71 -1.96 -7.08 10.29
C GLY A 71 -2.55 -7.66 9.00
N VAL A 72 -2.55 -8.99 8.86
CA VAL A 72 -3.16 -9.68 7.69
C VAL A 72 -4.67 -9.43 7.64
N MET A 73 -5.37 -9.56 8.77
CA MET A 73 -6.81 -9.30 8.83
C MET A 73 -7.15 -7.85 8.48
N LEU A 74 -6.40 -6.90 9.04
CA LEU A 74 -6.61 -5.48 8.76
C LEU A 74 -6.28 -5.14 7.31
N GLY A 75 -5.22 -5.72 6.75
CA GLY A 75 -4.86 -5.56 5.34
C GLY A 75 -5.92 -6.10 4.39
N LEU A 76 -6.46 -7.29 4.66
CA LEU A 76 -7.56 -7.87 3.89
C LEU A 76 -8.83 -7.02 3.98
N LEU A 77 -9.15 -6.51 5.18
CA LEU A 77 -10.30 -5.62 5.37
C LEU A 77 -10.16 -4.35 4.54
N VAL A 78 -8.98 -3.71 4.55
CA VAL A 78 -8.70 -2.53 3.73
C VAL A 78 -8.78 -2.85 2.24
N ALA A 79 -8.28 -4.01 1.81
CA ALA A 79 -8.36 -4.41 0.40
C ALA A 79 -9.81 -4.62 -0.08
N VAL A 80 -10.67 -5.25 0.74
CA VAL A 80 -12.09 -5.47 0.40
C VAL A 80 -12.87 -4.16 0.38
N LEU A 81 -12.65 -3.28 1.35
CA LEU A 81 -13.37 -1.99 1.43
C LEU A 81 -12.82 -0.94 0.45
N GLY A 82 -11.52 -0.99 0.16
CA GLY A 82 -10.81 -0.01 -0.68
C GLY A 82 -10.72 -0.38 -2.15
N GLY A 83 -10.87 -1.67 -2.51
CA GLY A 83 -10.66 -2.21 -3.86
C GLY A 83 -11.71 -1.82 -4.90
N HIS A 84 -12.70 -0.99 -4.58
CA HIS A 84 -13.72 -0.56 -5.54
C HIS A 84 -13.23 0.50 -6.55
N GLN A 85 -11.96 0.89 -6.52
CA GLN A 85 -11.41 1.92 -7.40
C GLN A 85 -11.51 1.49 -8.87
N GLY A 86 -12.49 2.02 -9.61
CA GLY A 86 -12.39 2.11 -11.07
C GLY A 86 -13.48 1.45 -11.91
N ARG A 87 -14.63 1.06 -11.34
CA ARG A 87 -15.79 0.82 -12.22
C ARG A 87 -16.50 2.15 -12.44
N ALA A 88 -16.33 2.72 -13.64
CA ALA A 88 -17.13 3.85 -14.08
C ALA A 88 -18.61 3.43 -14.00
N ASN A 89 -19.34 4.05 -13.09
CA ASN A 89 -20.77 3.86 -12.92
C ASN A 89 -21.52 4.67 -13.99
N ALA A 90 -22.81 4.37 -14.18
CA ALA A 90 -23.64 5.16 -15.10
C ALA A 90 -23.68 6.66 -14.71
N GLU A 91 -23.57 6.98 -13.42
CA GLU A 91 -23.45 8.35 -12.93
C GLU A 91 -22.17 9.04 -13.40
N ASP A 92 -21.05 8.30 -13.50
CA ASP A 92 -19.78 8.84 -14.00
C ASP A 92 -19.85 9.21 -15.48
N LEU A 93 -20.72 8.55 -16.26
CA LEU A 93 -20.94 8.93 -17.66
C LEU A 93 -21.63 10.29 -17.76
N ASN A 94 -22.69 10.53 -16.99
CA ASN A 94 -23.39 11.81 -16.99
C ASN A 94 -22.51 12.94 -16.45
N ASN A 95 -21.77 12.67 -15.37
CA ASN A 95 -20.82 13.64 -14.83
C ASN A 95 -19.67 13.92 -15.83
N GLY A 96 -19.10 12.87 -16.42
CA GLY A 96 -18.05 12.97 -17.43
C GLY A 96 -18.50 13.70 -18.68
N GLU A 97 -19.73 13.45 -19.16
CA GLU A 97 -20.33 14.17 -20.28
C GLU A 97 -20.50 15.66 -19.96
N ASN A 98 -21.03 16.01 -18.79
CA ASN A 98 -21.20 17.41 -18.39
C ASN A 98 -19.86 18.14 -18.30
N VAL A 99 -18.83 17.48 -17.73
CA VAL A 99 -17.46 18.02 -17.71
C VAL A 99 -16.94 18.20 -19.14
N PHE A 100 -17.13 17.21 -20.02
CA PHE A 100 -16.68 17.29 -21.41
C PHE A 100 -17.37 18.42 -22.19
N LEU A 101 -18.69 18.56 -22.06
CA LEU A 101 -19.47 19.59 -22.75
C LEU A 101 -19.06 21.00 -22.34
N ASN A 102 -18.81 21.24 -21.05
CA ASN A 102 -18.48 22.58 -20.55
C ASN A 102 -17.01 22.99 -20.75
N ASN A 103 -16.10 22.03 -20.96
CA ASN A 103 -14.66 22.32 -20.98
C ASN A 103 -13.96 21.92 -22.28
N CYS A 104 -14.41 20.84 -22.93
CA CYS A 104 -13.70 20.21 -24.04
C CYS A 104 -14.43 20.35 -25.38
N ALA A 105 -15.76 20.35 -25.36
CA ALA A 105 -16.57 20.25 -26.58
C ALA A 105 -16.42 21.45 -27.53
N ALA A 106 -16.01 22.62 -27.04
CA ALA A 106 -15.74 23.78 -27.88
C ALA A 106 -14.69 23.48 -28.97
N CYS A 107 -13.65 22.73 -28.61
CA CYS A 107 -12.60 22.32 -29.55
C CYS A 107 -12.81 20.89 -30.07
N HIS A 108 -13.44 20.03 -29.26
CA HIS A 108 -13.55 18.60 -29.52
C HIS A 108 -14.96 18.10 -29.83
N ALA A 109 -15.81 18.95 -30.41
CA ALA A 109 -17.16 18.58 -30.83
C ALA A 109 -17.13 17.33 -31.74
N GLY A 110 -17.95 16.33 -31.40
CA GLY A 110 -17.99 15.06 -32.11
C GLY A 110 -16.64 14.34 -32.18
N GLY A 111 -15.74 14.57 -31.22
CA GLY A 111 -14.40 13.95 -31.17
C GLY A 111 -13.39 14.47 -32.19
N ASN A 112 -13.71 15.56 -32.91
CA ASN A 112 -12.76 16.22 -33.80
C ASN A 112 -11.77 17.11 -33.01
N ASN A 113 -10.93 17.89 -33.70
CA ASN A 113 -10.19 18.99 -33.08
C ASN A 113 -10.23 20.22 -34.00
N ALA A 114 -10.87 21.29 -33.53
CA ALA A 114 -11.02 22.53 -34.29
C ALA A 114 -9.73 23.38 -34.36
N VAL A 115 -8.79 23.15 -33.43
CA VAL A 115 -7.53 23.91 -33.35
C VAL A 115 -6.41 23.22 -34.12
N GLN A 116 -6.31 21.89 -34.00
CA GLN A 116 -5.29 21.09 -34.66
C GLN A 116 -5.91 19.81 -35.24
N PRO A 117 -6.34 19.82 -36.52
CA PRO A 117 -7.12 18.75 -37.13
C PRO A 117 -6.48 17.36 -37.07
N GLU A 118 -5.15 17.29 -37.07
CA GLU A 118 -4.38 16.03 -37.02
C GLU A 118 -4.36 15.41 -35.61
N LYS A 119 -4.82 16.13 -34.58
CA LYS A 119 -4.83 15.71 -33.17
C LYS A 119 -6.25 15.56 -32.65
N LYS A 120 -7.02 14.66 -33.27
CA LYS A 120 -8.41 14.34 -32.93
C LYS A 120 -8.50 13.20 -31.91
N LEU A 121 -9.61 13.15 -31.16
CA LEU A 121 -9.89 12.09 -30.17
C LEU A 121 -10.39 10.80 -30.84
N LYS A 122 -10.97 10.93 -32.04
CA LYS A 122 -11.38 9.80 -32.87
C LYS A 122 -10.15 9.00 -33.29
N LYS A 123 -10.24 7.68 -33.17
CA LYS A 123 -9.28 6.77 -33.82
C LYS A 123 -9.50 6.79 -35.32
N GLU A 124 -8.40 6.75 -36.06
CA GLU A 124 -8.37 6.53 -37.52
C GLU A 124 -8.96 5.16 -37.88
#